data_AF-A0A8K0UNB6-F1
#
_entry.id   AF-A0A8K0UNB6-F1
#
_cell.length_a   1.000
_cell.length_b   1.000
_cell.length_c   1.000
_cell.angle_alpha   90.00
_cell.angle_beta   90.00
_cell.angle_gamma   90.00
#
_symmetry.space_group_name_H-M   'P 1'
#
loop_
_entity.id
_entity.type
_entity.pdbx_description
1 polymer ?
#
loop_
_entity_poly.entity_id
_entity_poly.type
_entity_poly.pdbx_seq_one_letter_code
_entity_poly.pdbx_strand_id
1 'polypeptide(L)'
;MVAYLWLVWYHATSKLSPKHWALAVTYELNDRAYATFYQILADGSGMGQFLPNVIRRVHLMATHGDQAYDGKLLLGEILDNVVGALEMYSESAADMVNSHNRKRGVGDSNCQDWSMMIIRSLEDAQLLPKGTLMKVERCPRVG
;
A
#
# COMPACT_ATOMS: atom_id res chain seq x y z
N MET A 1 12.08 -18.12 -1.79
CA MET A 1 12.29 -17.56 -0.43
C MET A 1 10.93 -17.14 0.09
N VAL A 2 10.74 -17.07 1.41
CA VAL A 2 9.50 -16.55 2.00
C VAL A 2 9.72 -15.08 2.31
N ALA A 3 8.80 -14.23 1.89
CA ALA A 3 8.77 -12.81 2.22
C ALA A 3 7.53 -12.50 3.09
N TYR A 4 7.54 -11.37 3.77
CA TYR A 4 6.47 -10.94 4.67
C TYR A 4 5.79 -9.72 4.09
N LEU A 5 4.47 -9.80 3.90
CA LEU A 5 3.65 -8.70 3.43
C LEU A 5 3.07 -7.92 4.61
N TRP A 6 3.25 -6.61 4.58
CA TRP A 6 2.79 -5.67 5.59
C TRP A 6 1.87 -4.63 4.98
N LEU A 7 0.90 -4.18 5.78
CA LEU A 7 0.16 -2.95 5.56
C LEU A 7 0.76 -1.88 6.47
N VAL A 8 1.20 -0.75 5.92
CA VAL A 8 1.93 0.29 6.67
C VAL A 8 1.17 1.62 6.57
N TRP A 9 0.89 2.22 7.73
CA TRP A 9 0.21 3.52 7.84
C TRP A 9 1.22 4.63 7.72
N TYR A 10 1.06 5.47 6.70
CA TYR A 10 2.11 6.42 6.33
C TYR A 10 1.53 7.73 5.78
N HIS A 11 2.26 8.82 6.05
CA HIS A 11 2.02 10.13 5.44
C HIS A 11 2.61 10.17 4.04
N ALA A 12 1.78 10.40 3.01
CA ALA A 12 2.34 10.61 1.68
C ALA A 12 3.33 11.79 1.66
N THR A 13 4.16 11.81 0.61
CA THR A 13 5.29 12.73 0.42
C THR A 13 4.98 14.22 0.56
N SER A 14 3.71 14.61 0.62
CA SER A 14 3.27 15.98 0.88
C SER A 14 2.58 16.09 2.25
N LYS A 15 2.94 17.12 3.04
CA LYS A 15 2.20 17.47 4.28
C LYS A 15 0.73 17.83 4.04
N LEU A 16 0.35 18.07 2.78
CA LEU A 16 -1.02 18.36 2.35
C LEU A 16 -1.80 17.11 1.92
N SER A 17 -1.14 15.94 1.80
CA SER A 17 -1.80 14.69 1.46
C SER A 17 -2.23 13.93 2.71
N PRO A 18 -3.44 13.35 2.74
CA PRO A 18 -3.91 12.56 3.88
C PRO A 18 -3.05 11.30 4.04
N LYS A 19 -2.99 10.80 5.28
CA LYS A 19 -2.39 9.49 5.54
C LYS A 19 -3.18 8.41 4.80
N HIS A 20 -2.47 7.41 4.32
CA HIS A 20 -3.07 6.24 3.69
C HIS A 20 -2.17 5.01 3.89
N TRP A 21 -2.70 3.85 3.49
CA TRP A 21 -1.97 2.59 3.56
C TRP A 21 -1.04 2.38 2.36
N ALA A 22 0.18 1.95 2.66
CA ALA A 22 1.13 1.38 1.72
C ALA A 22 1.28 -0.13 1.95
N LEU A 23 1.61 -0.87 0.89
CA LEU A 23 2.05 -2.26 1.04
C LEU A 23 3.57 -2.26 1.18
N ALA A 24 4.09 -3.04 2.12
CA ALA A 24 5.53 -3.21 2.28
C ALA A 24 5.89 -4.69 2.31
N VAL A 25 7.02 -5.04 1.70
CA VAL A 25 7.55 -6.39 1.68
C VAL A 25 8.91 -6.42 2.35
N THR A 26 9.09 -7.29 3.33
CA THR A 26 10.40 -7.57 3.94
C THR A 26 10.76 -9.04 3.80
N TYR A 27 12.05 -9.36 3.88
CA TYR A 27 12.54 -10.75 3.98
C TYR A 27 12.83 -11.18 5.43
N GLU A 28 12.65 -10.26 6.37
CA GLU A 28 12.89 -10.46 7.80
C GLU A 28 11.71 -9.86 8.59
N LEU A 29 11.32 -10.53 9.69
CA LEU A 29 10.25 -10.07 10.58
C LEU A 29 10.67 -8.96 11.55
N ASN A 30 11.96 -8.62 11.61
CA ASN A 30 12.47 -7.66 12.57
C ASN A 30 12.11 -6.21 12.18
N ASP A 31 12.06 -5.34 13.19
CA ASP A 31 11.64 -3.94 13.02
C ASP A 31 12.63 -3.08 12.24
N ARG A 32 13.88 -3.53 12.13
CA ARG A 32 14.93 -2.85 11.37
C ARG A 32 15.06 -3.38 9.95
N ALA A 33 14.18 -4.28 9.53
CA ALA A 33 14.25 -4.91 8.23
C ALA A 33 14.14 -3.85 7.13
N TYR A 34 14.93 -4.04 6.08
CA TYR A 34 14.73 -3.31 4.85
C TYR A 34 13.50 -3.85 4.13
N ALA A 35 12.66 -2.93 3.71
CA ALA A 35 11.43 -3.17 3.01
C ALA A 35 11.46 -2.56 1.61
N THR A 36 10.68 -3.16 0.73
CA THR A 36 10.23 -2.54 -0.51
C THR A 36 8.80 -2.08 -0.30
N PHE A 37 8.57 -0.77 -0.43
CA PHE A 37 7.25 -0.16 -0.37
C PHE A 37 6.64 -0.06 -1.76
N TYR A 38 5.38 -0.45 -1.85
CA TYR A 38 4.50 -0.24 -2.98
C TYR A 38 3.44 0.76 -2.50
N GLN A 39 3.32 1.87 -3.20
CA GLN A 39 2.37 2.92 -2.86
C GLN A 39 1.81 3.56 -4.13
N ILE A 40 0.74 4.30 -3.96
CA ILE A 40 0.12 5.06 -5.04
C ILE A 40 0.08 6.53 -4.61
N LEU A 41 0.65 7.40 -5.44
CA LEU A 41 0.74 8.82 -5.16
C LEU A 41 -0.12 9.62 -6.12
N ALA A 42 -0.71 10.71 -5.64
CA ALA A 42 -1.32 11.70 -6.51
C ALA A 42 -0.24 12.33 -7.39
N ASP A 43 -0.52 12.50 -8.68
CA ASP A 43 0.39 13.07 -9.67
C ASP A 43 0.61 14.59 -9.49
N GLY A 44 -0.13 15.24 -8.59
CA GLY A 44 -0.04 16.67 -8.30
C GLY A 44 -0.59 17.58 -9.40
N SER A 45 -1.14 17.03 -10.50
CA SER A 45 -1.62 17.80 -11.64
C SER A 45 -3.01 18.44 -11.43
N GLY A 46 -3.63 18.20 -10.27
CA GLY A 46 -5.00 18.62 -9.98
C GLY A 46 -6.08 17.82 -10.72
N MET A 47 -5.69 16.84 -11.55
CA MET A 47 -6.61 15.96 -12.28
C MET A 47 -7.10 14.78 -11.45
N GLY A 48 -6.59 14.60 -10.23
CA GLY A 48 -6.94 13.47 -9.37
C GLY A 48 -6.43 12.14 -9.93
N GLN A 49 -5.34 12.16 -10.69
CA GLN A 49 -4.71 10.94 -11.18
C GLN A 49 -3.70 10.41 -10.17
N PHE A 50 -3.62 9.10 -10.11
CA PHE A 50 -2.79 8.36 -9.21
C PHE A 50 -1.77 7.52 -9.97
N LEU A 51 -0.51 7.56 -9.55
CA LEU A 51 0.59 6.83 -10.16
C LEU A 51 1.19 5.83 -9.16
N PRO A 52 1.47 4.59 -9.59
CA PRO A 52 2.20 3.64 -8.76
C PRO A 52 3.62 4.13 -8.53
N ASN A 53 4.14 3.89 -7.33
CA ASN A 53 5.48 4.24 -6.94
C ASN A 53 6.07 3.12 -6.07
N VAL A 54 7.27 2.66 -6.41
CA VAL A 54 7.98 1.58 -5.70
C VAL A 54 9.27 2.14 -5.11
N ILE A 55 9.39 2.07 -3.78
CA ILE A 55 10.57 2.54 -3.05
C ILE A 55 11.26 1.33 -2.41
N ARG A 56 12.53 1.10 -2.77
CA ARG A 56 13.31 -0.05 -2.30
C ARG A 56 14.29 0.37 -1.20
N ARG A 57 14.67 -0.58 -0.35
CA ARG A 57 15.69 -0.42 0.71
C ARG A 57 15.31 0.64 1.76
N VAL A 58 14.05 0.65 2.16
CA VAL A 58 13.54 1.53 3.20
C VAL A 58 13.41 0.74 4.50
N HIS A 59 13.88 1.26 5.63
CA HIS A 59 13.62 0.60 6.90
C HIS A 59 12.13 0.61 7.25
N LEU A 60 11.58 -0.54 7.63
CA LEU A 60 10.17 -0.71 7.98
C LEU A 60 9.69 0.22 9.12
N MET A 61 10.60 0.69 9.98
CA MET A 61 10.32 1.56 11.14
C MET A 61 11.07 2.91 11.12
N ALA A 62 11.86 3.23 10.09
CA ALA A 62 12.59 4.50 10.14
C ALA A 62 11.70 5.67 9.76
N THR A 63 11.69 6.71 10.59
CA THR A 63 11.32 8.06 10.15
C THR A 63 12.17 8.43 8.94
N HIS A 64 11.58 8.43 7.74
CA HIS A 64 12.26 8.89 6.53
C HIS A 64 11.94 10.38 6.35
N GLY A 65 12.87 11.26 6.74
CA GLY A 65 12.66 12.71 6.65
C GLY A 65 11.47 13.17 7.51
N ASP A 66 10.50 13.87 6.92
CA ASP A 66 9.27 14.37 7.57
C ASP A 66 8.17 13.31 7.75
N GLN A 67 8.41 12.03 7.41
CA GLN A 67 7.40 10.98 7.41
C GLN A 67 7.49 10.10 8.64
N ALA A 68 6.49 10.19 9.51
CA ALA A 68 6.31 9.29 10.65
C ALA A 68 5.39 8.12 10.24
N TYR A 69 5.88 6.89 10.37
CA TYR A 69 5.07 5.68 10.30
C TYR A 69 4.27 5.55 11.60
N ASP A 70 2.94 5.63 11.51
CA ASP A 70 2.06 5.65 12.68
C ASP A 70 1.46 4.26 13.00
N GLY A 71 1.78 3.23 12.22
CA GLY A 71 1.35 1.86 12.46
C GLY A 71 1.72 0.88 11.34
N LYS A 72 1.80 -0.40 11.67
CA LYS A 72 1.95 -1.49 10.68
C LYS A 72 1.15 -2.71 11.10
N LEU A 73 0.73 -3.49 10.11
CA LEU A 73 0.00 -4.74 10.30
C LEU A 73 0.62 -5.82 9.41
N LEU A 74 1.05 -6.93 10.00
CA LEU A 74 1.49 -8.10 9.24
C LEU A 74 0.26 -8.79 8.63
N LEU A 75 0.24 -8.86 7.29
CA LEU A 75 -0.82 -9.53 6.54
C LEU A 75 -0.55 -11.03 6.44
N GLY A 76 0.71 -11.40 6.23
CA GLY A 76 1.12 -12.80 6.22
C GLY A 76 2.42 -13.03 5.46
N GLU A 77 2.75 -14.31 5.32
CA GLU A 77 3.84 -14.78 4.48
C GLU A 77 3.39 -14.85 3.02
N ILE A 78 4.26 -14.44 2.11
CA ILE A 78 4.09 -14.52 0.66
C ILE A 78 5.30 -15.18 0.02
N LEU A 79 5.09 -15.76 -1.16
CA LEU A 79 6.14 -16.36 -1.96
C LEU A 79 6.77 -15.32 -2.92
N ASP A 80 8.02 -15.55 -3.35
CA ASP A 80 8.74 -14.61 -4.23
C ASP A 80 8.02 -14.33 -5.56
N ASN A 81 7.23 -15.28 -6.08
CA ASN A 81 6.41 -15.03 -7.27
C ASN A 81 5.34 -13.95 -7.02
N VAL A 82 4.82 -13.83 -5.80
CA VAL A 82 3.92 -12.75 -5.40
C VAL A 82 4.68 -11.43 -5.35
N VAL A 83 5.91 -11.43 -4.84
CA VAL A 83 6.77 -10.23 -4.80
C VAL A 83 7.02 -9.69 -6.21
N GLY A 84 7.33 -10.58 -7.16
CA GLY A 84 7.51 -10.21 -8.57
C GLY A 84 6.23 -9.69 -9.24
N ALA A 85 5.05 -10.10 -8.75
CA ALA A 85 3.77 -9.66 -9.29
C ALA A 85 3.26 -8.34 -8.67
N LEU A 86 3.68 -7.98 -7.45
CA LEU A 86 3.14 -6.82 -6.72
C LEU A 86 3.27 -5.48 -7.47
N GLU A 87 4.32 -5.31 -8.28
CA GLU A 87 4.50 -4.11 -9.11
C GLU A 87 3.39 -4.02 -10.17
N MET A 88 3.13 -5.11 -10.90
CA MET A 88 2.05 -5.22 -11.88
C MET A 88 0.65 -5.07 -11.24
N TYR A 89 0.45 -5.64 -10.05
CA TYR A 89 -0.79 -5.45 -9.29
C TYR A 89 -0.98 -4.00 -8.86
N SER A 90 0.11 -3.29 -8.52
CA SER A 90 0.08 -1.87 -8.16
C SER A 90 -0.29 -0.99 -9.36
N GLU A 91 0.25 -1.30 -10.55
CA GLU A 91 -0.13 -0.64 -11.81
C GLU A 91 -1.62 -0.88 -12.13
N SER A 92 -2.07 -2.14 -12.09
CA SER A 92 -3.46 -2.48 -12.37
C SER A 92 -4.44 -1.86 -11.37
N ALA A 93 -4.06 -1.81 -10.08
CA ALA A 93 -4.85 -1.16 -9.06
C ALA A 93 -4.93 0.35 -9.28
N ALA A 94 -3.82 1.00 -9.68
CA ALA A 94 -3.82 2.42 -10.03
C ALA A 94 -4.78 2.71 -11.20
N ASP A 95 -4.75 1.90 -12.26
CA ASP A 95 -5.65 2.04 -13.40
C ASP A 95 -7.13 1.86 -13.02
N MET A 96 -7.43 0.87 -12.18
CA MET A 96 -8.80 0.65 -11.68
C MET A 96 -9.28 1.81 -10.80
N VAL A 97 -8.42 2.32 -9.91
CA VAL A 97 -8.72 3.48 -9.07
C VAL A 97 -8.97 4.70 -9.94
N ASN A 98 -8.08 4.99 -10.91
CA ASN A 98 -8.18 6.12 -11.82
C ASN A 98 -9.46 6.06 -12.69
N SER A 99 -9.79 4.89 -13.23
CA SER A 99 -11.00 4.70 -14.07
C SER A 99 -12.30 4.89 -13.30
N HIS A 100 -12.30 4.61 -11.99
CA HIS A 100 -13.45 4.79 -11.12
C HIS A 100 -13.38 6.06 -10.27
N ASN A 101 -12.30 6.85 -10.40
CA ASN A 101 -12.12 8.07 -9.65
C ASN A 101 -13.08 9.14 -10.19
N ARG A 102 -14.28 9.20 -9.62
CA ARG A 102 -15.21 10.30 -9.86
C ARG A 102 -14.68 11.49 -9.06
N LYS A 103 -14.49 12.65 -9.72
CA LYS A 103 -14.28 13.96 -9.06
C LYS A 103 -15.43 14.24 -8.07
N ARG A 104 -15.42 13.63 -6.90
CA ARG A 104 -16.38 13.84 -5.82
C ARG A 104 -15.82 14.91 -4.90
N GLY A 105 -15.70 16.13 -5.42
CA GLY A 105 -15.27 17.27 -4.61
C GLY A 105 -13.84 17.18 -4.07
N VAL A 106 -13.46 18.20 -3.31
CA VAL A 106 -12.13 18.34 -2.71
C VAL A 106 -12.06 17.44 -1.48
N GLY A 107 -11.24 16.39 -1.52
CA GLY A 107 -10.91 15.56 -0.36
C GLY A 107 -11.34 14.08 -0.42
N ASP A 108 -12.32 13.72 -1.25
CA ASP A 108 -12.76 12.31 -1.39
C ASP A 108 -11.99 11.62 -2.52
N SER A 109 -10.74 11.25 -2.23
CA SER A 109 -9.92 10.45 -3.13
C SER A 109 -10.15 8.96 -2.87
N ASN A 110 -10.58 8.20 -3.87
CA ASN A 110 -10.67 6.73 -3.79
C ASN A 110 -9.31 6.02 -3.81
N CYS A 111 -8.21 6.78 -3.72
CA CYS A 111 -6.84 6.26 -3.75
C CYS A 111 -6.52 5.28 -2.64
N GLN A 112 -7.38 5.14 -1.64
CA GLN A 112 -7.17 4.26 -0.49
C GLN A 112 -7.67 2.84 -0.75
N ASP A 113 -8.57 2.67 -1.72
CA ASP A 113 -9.16 1.38 -2.05
C ASP A 113 -8.16 0.47 -2.79
N TRP A 114 -7.09 1.03 -3.36
CA TRP A 114 -6.09 0.28 -4.14
C TRP A 114 -5.48 -0.90 -3.37
N SER A 115 -5.10 -0.67 -2.10
CA SER A 115 -4.50 -1.67 -1.25
C SER A 115 -5.48 -2.81 -0.96
N MET A 116 -6.75 -2.47 -0.72
CA MET A 116 -7.84 -3.44 -0.58
C MET A 116 -8.07 -4.24 -1.87
N MET A 117 -8.00 -3.61 -3.04
CA MET A 117 -8.13 -4.31 -4.33
C MET A 117 -7.05 -5.37 -4.47
N ILE A 118 -5.78 -5.02 -4.22
CA ILE A 118 -4.66 -5.97 -4.30
C ILE A 118 -4.83 -7.09 -3.27
N ILE A 119 -5.12 -6.75 -2.01
CA ILE A 119 -5.25 -7.74 -0.94
C ILE A 119 -6.40 -8.72 -1.22
N ARG A 120 -7.55 -8.21 -1.69
CA ARG A 120 -8.66 -9.04 -2.11
C ARG A 120 -8.26 -10.00 -3.22
N SER A 121 -7.61 -9.50 -4.27
CA SER A 121 -7.16 -10.35 -5.38
C SER A 121 -6.15 -11.42 -4.94
N LEU A 122 -5.23 -11.08 -4.04
CA LEU A 122 -4.25 -12.03 -3.53
C LEU A 122 -4.88 -13.07 -2.57
N GLU A 123 -5.85 -12.68 -1.75
CA GLU A 123 -6.58 -13.61 -0.90
C GLU A 123 -7.49 -14.54 -1.72
N ASP A 124 -8.20 -14.02 -2.72
CA ASP A 124 -9.04 -14.82 -3.64
C ASP A 124 -8.19 -15.85 -4.42
N ALA A 125 -6.96 -15.48 -4.78
CA ALA A 125 -5.98 -16.37 -5.41
C ALA A 125 -5.29 -17.35 -4.43
N GLN A 126 -5.66 -17.34 -3.14
CA GLN A 126 -5.05 -18.15 -2.07
C GLN A 126 -3.55 -17.89 -1.86
N LEU A 127 -3.09 -16.69 -2.24
CA LEU A 127 -1.71 -16.23 -2.04
C LEU A 127 -1.53 -15.51 -0.69
N LEU A 128 -2.63 -15.24 0.02
CA LEU A 128 -2.66 -14.72 1.38
C LEU A 128 -3.50 -15.62 2.30
N PRO A 129 -3.23 -15.60 3.63
CA PRO A 129 -4.07 -16.29 4.60
C PRO A 129 -5.52 -15.80 4.55
N LYS A 130 -6.48 -16.71 4.80
CA LYS A 130 -7.90 -16.34 4.91
C LYS A 130 -8.12 -15.33 6.04
N GLY A 131 -8.97 -14.34 5.78
CA GLY A 131 -9.30 -13.25 6.70
C GLY A 131 -8.33 -12.08 6.65
N THR A 132 -7.40 -12.03 5.69
CA THR A 132 -6.46 -10.91 5.53
C THR A 132 -7.19 -9.64 5.10
N LEU A 133 -8.10 -9.74 4.16
CA LEU A 133 -8.99 -8.68 3.72
C LEU A 133 -9.81 -8.13 4.89
N MET A 134 -10.42 -9.01 5.70
CA MET A 134 -11.19 -8.59 6.87
C MET A 134 -10.35 -7.81 7.88
N LYS A 135 -9.07 -8.15 8.06
CA LYS A 135 -8.16 -7.37 8.92
C LYS A 135 -7.95 -5.97 8.37
N VAL A 136 -7.76 -5.84 7.06
CA VAL A 136 -7.51 -4.56 6.39
C VAL A 136 -8.77 -3.69 6.35
N GLU A 137 -9.94 -4.27 6.18
CA GLU A 137 -11.22 -3.55 6.23
C GLU A 137 -11.49 -2.89 7.59
N ARG A 138 -10.91 -3.42 8.67
CA ARG A 138 -11.01 -2.85 10.02
C ARG A 138 -10.01 -1.71 10.28
N CYS A 139 -9.05 -1.51 9.39
CA CYS A 139 -8.07 -0.45 9.52
C CYS A 139 -8.70 0.92 9.13
N PRO A 140 -8.28 2.03 9.77
CA PRO A 140 -8.67 3.38 9.36
C PRO A 140 -8.45 3.61 7.87
N ARG A 141 -9.40 4.18 7.13
CA ARG A 141 -9.21 4.42 5.69
C ARG A 141 -8.39 5.69 5.45
N VAL A 142 -8.81 6.80 6.06
CA VAL A 142 -8.19 8.14 6.03
C VAL A 142 -7.71 8.56 7.43
N GLY A 143 -6.76 9.49 7.50
CA GLY A 143 -6.37 10.20 8.73
C GLY A 143 -5.27 11.23 8.56
#